data_AF-A0A2H0W432-F1
#
_entry.id   AF-A0A2H0W432-F1
#
_cell.length_a   1.000
_cell.length_b   1.000
_cell.length_c   1.000
_cell.angle_alpha   90.00
_cell.angle_beta   90.00
_cell.angle_gamma   90.00
#
_symmetry.space_group_name_H-M   'P 1'
#
loop_
_entity.id
_entity.type
_entity.pdbx_description
1 polymer ?
#
loop_
_entity_poly.entity_id
_entity_poly.type
_entity_poly.pdbx_seq_one_letter_code
_entity_poly.pdbx_strand_id
1 'polypeptide(L)'
;MKLNFKYSKKNIILVTFLLLVLFILVYLIYADFRQKQGISLISDDLKLKSTKDKIVSFTEYPGPDGQEDIVQYIYGTDKEVPPGNYQGLSEDVAKRTPNSQTFLKSIERLDNTKVKENYVAKFYAGTTFYQSEDNNWFYTETATTTKTAFLQQTENTLADHLKSLFGQPVFAGTNTTYSGVGDGNINNNNASWPIAHDAQVSNGFVTNNSLIISSVQYSSGRYHINRAFLPFYTDSLDDNVIVTSASLNFYVFSKINFDNDGDDFITVVQTSQASNTTLVLEDYDQCGAISNPIEGVDIGSRKDISSDIVVNSLNTFNLNATGVSWIAKTGYTKLGIREGHDVKNSAVVTASGANSVLIYASEQAGTSQDPYLTIDYTSTVTKVKIDQAKVQINNATFNIN
;
A
#
# COMPACT_ATOMS: atom_id res chain seq x y z
N MET A 1 -45.46 -47.22 -44.30
CA MET A 1 -44.51 -46.21 -44.81
C MET A 1 -43.27 -46.23 -43.92
N LYS A 2 -42.19 -46.94 -44.33
CA LYS A 2 -40.92 -46.98 -43.56
C LYS A 2 -40.09 -45.75 -43.94
N LEU A 3 -40.11 -44.70 -43.11
CA LEU A 3 -39.22 -43.55 -43.29
C LEU A 3 -37.79 -43.98 -42.95
N ASN A 4 -36.97 -44.12 -43.99
CA ASN A 4 -35.56 -44.45 -43.89
C ASN A 4 -34.77 -43.13 -43.77
N PHE A 5 -34.57 -42.64 -42.55
CA PHE A 5 -33.71 -41.48 -42.31
C PHE A 5 -32.24 -41.88 -42.35
N LYS A 6 -31.58 -41.67 -43.51
CA LYS A 6 -30.12 -41.69 -43.59
C LYS A 6 -29.57 -40.41 -42.99
N TYR A 7 -29.27 -40.41 -41.68
CA TYR A 7 -28.47 -39.35 -41.09
C TYR A 7 -27.01 -39.53 -41.53
N SER A 8 -26.43 -38.49 -42.14
CA SER A 8 -24.99 -38.50 -42.47
C SER A 8 -24.18 -38.45 -41.17
N LYS A 9 -22.97 -39.04 -41.14
CA LYS A 9 -22.06 -38.95 -39.98
C LYS A 9 -21.82 -37.49 -39.52
N LYS A 10 -21.87 -36.52 -40.45
CA LYS A 10 -21.76 -35.08 -40.14
C LYS A 10 -22.93 -34.58 -39.30
N ASN A 11 -24.15 -35.06 -39.56
CA ASN A 11 -25.34 -34.66 -38.82
C ASN A 11 -25.31 -35.21 -37.39
N ILE A 12 -24.78 -36.43 -37.20
CA ILE A 12 -24.61 -37.01 -35.86
C ILE A 12 -23.60 -36.18 -35.05
N ILE A 13 -22.43 -35.86 -35.64
CA ILE A 13 -21.41 -35.02 -34.98
C ILE A 13 -21.98 -33.65 -34.59
N LEU A 14 -22.70 -33.00 -35.51
CA LEU A 14 -23.30 -31.68 -35.26
C LEU A 14 -24.34 -31.73 -34.13
N VAL A 15 -25.22 -32.73 -34.12
CA VAL A 15 -26.24 -32.90 -33.06
C VAL A 15 -25.58 -33.19 -31.71
N THR A 16 -24.59 -34.07 -31.67
CA THR A 16 -23.83 -34.35 -30.43
C THR A 16 -23.12 -33.11 -29.91
N PHE A 17 -22.51 -32.32 -30.80
CA PHE A 17 -21.88 -31.05 -30.43
C PHE A 17 -22.90 -30.04 -29.87
N LEU A 18 -24.06 -29.87 -30.51
CA LEU A 18 -25.12 -28.97 -30.04
C LEU A 18 -25.68 -29.41 -28.68
N LEU A 19 -25.86 -30.71 -28.45
CA LEU A 19 -26.30 -31.23 -27.15
C LEU A 19 -25.26 -30.99 -26.06
N LEU A 20 -23.96 -31.12 -26.37
CA LEU A 20 -22.88 -30.81 -25.45
C LEU A 20 -22.87 -29.31 -25.08
N VAL A 21 -23.00 -28.43 -26.07
CA VAL A 21 -23.08 -26.98 -25.86
C VAL A 21 -24.29 -26.61 -25.01
N LEU A 22 -25.46 -27.20 -25.28
CA LEU A 22 -26.66 -26.98 -24.48
C LEU A 22 -26.49 -27.47 -23.04
N PHE A 23 -25.90 -28.65 -22.84
CA PHE A 23 -25.62 -29.18 -21.50
C PHE A 23 -24.69 -28.25 -20.71
N ILE A 24 -23.62 -27.75 -21.34
CA ILE A 24 -22.70 -26.77 -20.73
C ILE A 24 -23.47 -25.49 -20.35
N LEU A 25 -24.31 -24.96 -21.25
CA LEU A 25 -25.14 -23.78 -20.96
C LEU A 25 -26.09 -23.99 -19.78
N VAL A 26 -26.81 -25.12 -19.75
CA VAL A 26 -27.72 -25.45 -18.64
C VAL A 26 -26.96 -25.58 -17.32
N TYR A 27 -25.80 -26.24 -17.34
CA TYR A 27 -24.93 -26.37 -16.17
C TYR A 27 -24.48 -25.00 -15.67
N LEU A 28 -24.00 -24.12 -16.56
CA LEU A 28 -23.55 -22.78 -16.18
C LEU A 28 -24.71 -21.89 -15.68
N ILE A 29 -25.91 -21.97 -16.26
CA ILE A 29 -27.11 -21.28 -15.75
C ILE A 29 -27.46 -21.78 -14.35
N TYR A 30 -27.42 -23.09 -14.12
CA TYR A 30 -27.68 -23.68 -12.81
C TYR A 30 -26.63 -23.23 -11.78
N ALA A 31 -25.34 -23.23 -12.15
CA ALA A 31 -24.26 -22.75 -11.30
C ALA A 31 -24.44 -21.26 -10.91
N ASP A 32 -24.73 -20.39 -11.89
CA ASP A 32 -25.00 -18.96 -11.66
C ASP A 32 -26.22 -18.72 -10.74
N PHE A 33 -27.30 -19.48 -10.94
CA PHE A 33 -28.47 -19.41 -10.06
C PHE A 33 -28.14 -19.83 -8.62
N ARG A 34 -27.37 -20.92 -8.45
CA ARG A 34 -26.92 -21.39 -7.13
C ARG A 34 -25.99 -20.37 -6.46
N GLN A 35 -25.07 -19.76 -7.21
CA GLN A 35 -24.20 -18.71 -6.72
C GLN A 35 -25.02 -17.50 -6.22
N LYS A 36 -25.99 -17.01 -7.01
CA LYS A 36 -26.86 -15.90 -6.62
C LYS A 36 -27.69 -16.20 -5.36
N GLN A 37 -28.21 -17.41 -5.24
CA GLN A 37 -28.87 -17.84 -4.01
C GLN A 37 -27.91 -17.85 -2.82
N GLY A 38 -26.69 -18.38 -2.99
CA GLY A 38 -25.65 -18.36 -1.96
C GLY A 38 -25.35 -16.93 -1.48
N ILE A 39 -25.09 -16.01 -2.42
CA ILE A 39 -24.80 -14.60 -2.12
C ILE A 39 -25.96 -13.93 -1.37
N SER A 40 -27.22 -14.26 -1.70
CA SER A 40 -28.38 -13.68 -1.01
C SER A 40 -28.51 -14.10 0.46
N LEU A 41 -27.86 -15.20 0.86
CA LEU A 41 -27.85 -15.72 2.22
C LEU A 41 -26.66 -15.22 3.05
N ILE A 42 -25.68 -14.57 2.42
CA ILE A 42 -24.54 -13.96 3.11
C ILE A 42 -25.07 -12.78 3.95
N SER A 43 -24.66 -12.73 5.22
CA SER A 43 -24.99 -11.62 6.12
C SER A 43 -24.44 -10.29 5.59
N ASP A 44 -25.15 -9.18 5.81
CA ASP A 44 -24.82 -7.88 5.21
C ASP A 44 -23.45 -7.33 5.62
N ASP A 45 -22.95 -7.71 6.80
CA ASP A 45 -21.62 -7.37 7.28
C ASP A 45 -20.49 -8.13 6.55
N LEU A 46 -20.80 -9.30 5.97
CA LEU A 46 -19.87 -10.14 5.20
C LEU A 46 -19.95 -9.91 3.69
N LYS A 47 -20.91 -9.12 3.21
CA LYS A 47 -20.99 -8.75 1.80
C LYS A 47 -19.83 -7.84 1.40
N LEU A 48 -19.33 -8.04 0.18
CA LEU A 48 -18.31 -7.15 -0.39
C LEU A 48 -18.84 -5.71 -0.41
N LYS A 49 -17.97 -4.77 -0.05
CA LYS A 49 -18.27 -3.33 -0.07
C LYS A 49 -18.30 -2.73 -1.48
N SER A 50 -17.83 -3.49 -2.47
CA SER A 50 -17.80 -3.10 -3.88
C SER A 50 -18.02 -4.31 -4.77
N THR A 51 -18.22 -4.09 -6.07
CA THR A 51 -18.37 -5.16 -7.05
C THR A 51 -17.03 -5.87 -7.27
N LYS A 52 -17.06 -7.14 -7.69
CA LYS A 52 -15.83 -7.94 -7.82
C LYS A 52 -14.81 -7.38 -8.82
N ASP A 53 -15.27 -6.66 -9.85
CA ASP A 53 -14.45 -5.96 -10.84
C ASP A 53 -13.71 -4.74 -10.26
N LYS A 54 -14.13 -4.26 -9.08
CA LYS A 54 -13.47 -3.18 -8.35
C LYS A 54 -12.56 -3.70 -7.24
N ILE A 55 -12.43 -5.01 -7.06
CA ILE A 55 -11.47 -5.58 -6.11
C ILE A 55 -10.07 -5.45 -6.71
N VAL A 56 -9.21 -4.70 -6.03
CA VAL A 56 -7.85 -4.39 -6.49
C VAL A 56 -6.88 -5.49 -6.07
N SER A 57 -7.00 -5.97 -4.84
CA SER A 57 -6.17 -7.03 -4.28
C SER A 57 -6.82 -7.62 -3.03
N PHE A 58 -6.34 -8.78 -2.58
CA PHE A 58 -6.76 -9.38 -1.31
C PHE A 58 -5.64 -10.22 -0.69
N THR A 59 -5.73 -10.42 0.62
CA THR A 59 -4.85 -11.24 1.44
C THR A 59 -5.69 -12.11 2.36
N GLU A 60 -5.32 -13.39 2.49
CA GLU A 60 -5.95 -14.35 3.40
C GLU A 60 -5.17 -14.42 4.71
N TYR A 61 -5.89 -14.41 5.83
CA TYR A 61 -5.36 -14.58 7.17
C TYR A 61 -6.01 -15.78 7.85
N PRO A 62 -5.25 -16.59 8.60
CA PRO A 62 -5.83 -17.68 9.37
C PRO A 62 -6.82 -17.14 10.41
N GLY A 63 -7.99 -17.76 10.50
CA GLY A 63 -8.99 -17.42 11.50
C GLY A 63 -8.51 -17.77 12.92
N PRO A 64 -8.95 -17.04 13.96
CA PRO A 64 -8.60 -17.37 15.34
C PRO A 64 -9.21 -18.73 15.74
N ASP A 65 -8.38 -19.64 16.26
CA ASP A 65 -8.74 -20.91 16.93
C ASP A 65 -9.98 -21.63 16.38
N GLY A 66 -9.87 -22.20 15.17
CA GLY A 66 -10.93 -23.01 14.56
C GLY A 66 -12.06 -22.21 13.92
N GLN A 67 -11.95 -20.88 13.89
CA GLN A 67 -12.78 -20.04 13.03
C GLN A 67 -12.29 -20.07 11.59
N GLU A 68 -13.17 -19.66 10.68
CA GLU A 68 -12.87 -19.54 9.27
C GLU A 68 -11.80 -18.47 9.00
N ASP A 69 -10.94 -18.73 8.00
CA ASP A 69 -10.00 -17.73 7.47
C ASP A 69 -10.71 -16.42 7.13
N ILE A 70 -10.03 -15.31 7.43
CA ILE A 70 -10.49 -13.96 7.12
C ILE A 70 -9.79 -13.50 5.85
N VAL A 71 -10.54 -12.89 4.94
CA VAL A 71 -10.00 -12.21 3.76
C VAL A 71 -10.05 -10.71 4.02
N GLN A 72 -8.90 -10.06 3.95
CA GLN A 72 -8.80 -8.60 3.82
C GLN A 72 -8.66 -8.28 2.33
N TYR A 73 -9.38 -7.27 1.84
CA TYR A 73 -9.31 -6.88 0.44
C TYR A 73 -9.35 -5.37 0.27
N ILE A 74 -8.65 -4.90 -0.76
CA ILE A 74 -8.65 -3.51 -1.22
C ILE A 74 -9.63 -3.40 -2.38
N TYR A 75 -10.49 -2.39 -2.36
CA TYR A 75 -11.45 -2.14 -3.43
C TYR A 75 -11.46 -0.68 -3.87
N GLY A 76 -11.71 -0.45 -5.16
CA GLY A 76 -12.03 0.87 -5.70
C GLY A 76 -13.41 1.32 -5.24
N THR A 77 -13.49 2.52 -4.69
CA THR A 77 -14.74 3.19 -4.31
C THR A 77 -15.43 3.81 -5.54
N ASP A 78 -16.64 4.35 -5.35
CA ASP A 78 -17.32 5.16 -6.37
C ASP A 78 -16.84 6.63 -6.37
N LYS A 79 -15.90 6.99 -5.49
CA LYS A 79 -15.40 8.35 -5.34
C LYS A 79 -14.22 8.57 -6.27
N GLU A 80 -14.43 9.36 -7.32
CA GLU A 80 -13.37 9.79 -8.23
C GLU A 80 -12.34 10.68 -7.50
N VAL A 81 -11.07 10.54 -7.89
CA VAL A 81 -9.94 11.31 -7.38
C VAL A 81 -9.71 12.49 -8.34
N PRO A 82 -10.15 13.70 -8.01
CA PRO A 82 -9.89 14.86 -8.86
C PRO A 82 -8.37 15.11 -8.98
N PRO A 83 -7.92 15.88 -10.00
CA PRO A 83 -6.56 16.38 -10.02
C PRO A 83 -6.23 17.12 -8.71
N GLY A 84 -5.17 16.69 -8.05
CA GLY A 84 -4.74 17.24 -6.77
C GLY A 84 -4.10 18.62 -6.89
N ASN A 85 -4.02 19.30 -5.75
CA ASN A 85 -3.15 20.45 -5.56
C ASN A 85 -2.22 20.21 -4.36
N TYR A 86 -0.94 20.49 -4.52
CA TYR A 86 0.03 20.40 -3.44
C TYR A 86 0.92 21.64 -3.45
N GLN A 87 0.87 22.43 -2.37
CA GLN A 87 1.63 23.68 -2.25
C GLN A 87 1.44 24.64 -3.44
N GLY A 88 0.22 24.69 -4.00
CA GLY A 88 -0.09 25.52 -5.17
C GLY A 88 0.27 24.88 -6.51
N LEU A 89 0.91 23.72 -6.54
CA LEU A 89 1.22 22.97 -7.76
C LEU A 89 0.04 22.10 -8.18
N SER A 90 -0.29 22.11 -9.47
CA SER A 90 -1.26 21.20 -10.06
C SER A 90 -0.63 19.83 -10.31
N GLU A 91 -1.41 18.77 -10.07
CA GLU A 91 -0.99 17.41 -10.34
C GLU A 91 -0.84 17.12 -11.84
N ASP A 92 0.22 16.41 -12.18
CA ASP A 92 0.38 15.72 -13.46
C ASP A 92 -0.26 14.33 -13.36
N VAL A 93 -1.57 14.25 -13.68
CA VAL A 93 -2.37 13.02 -13.53
C VAL A 93 -1.84 11.87 -14.40
N ALA A 94 -1.11 12.17 -15.48
CA ALA A 94 -0.48 11.14 -16.31
C ALA A 94 0.66 10.39 -15.58
N LYS A 95 1.18 10.97 -14.49
CA LYS A 95 2.20 10.37 -13.61
C LYS A 95 1.62 9.86 -12.28
N ARG A 96 0.30 9.81 -12.13
CA ARG A 96 -0.34 9.21 -10.96
C ARG A 96 -0.16 7.69 -11.00
N THR A 97 0.11 7.09 -9.85
CA THR A 97 0.18 5.64 -9.68
C THR A 97 -0.82 5.20 -8.60
N PRO A 98 -1.02 3.89 -8.36
CA PRO A 98 -1.92 3.41 -7.30
C PRO A 98 -1.57 3.92 -5.90
N ASN A 99 -0.36 4.43 -5.67
CA ASN A 99 0.09 4.91 -4.37
C ASN A 99 0.83 6.26 -4.45
N SER A 100 0.76 6.99 -5.56
CA SER A 100 1.45 8.28 -5.67
C SER A 100 0.77 9.31 -6.54
N GLN A 101 1.02 10.58 -6.21
CA GLN A 101 0.64 11.75 -7.00
C GLN A 101 1.90 12.57 -7.31
N THR A 102 2.03 13.08 -8.53
CA THR A 102 3.22 13.82 -8.98
C THR A 102 2.84 15.23 -9.43
N PHE A 103 3.64 16.22 -9.04
CA PHE A 103 3.38 17.64 -9.26
C PHE A 103 4.59 18.29 -9.93
N LEU A 104 4.40 18.88 -11.10
CA LEU A 104 5.47 19.60 -11.81
C LEU A 104 5.71 20.96 -11.16
N LYS A 105 6.92 21.18 -10.64
CA LYS A 105 7.32 22.42 -9.97
C LYS A 105 7.86 23.45 -10.95
N SER A 106 8.75 23.03 -11.84
CA SER A 106 9.33 23.89 -12.87
C SER A 106 10.01 23.10 -13.98
N ILE A 107 10.19 23.74 -15.13
CA ILE A 107 10.98 23.24 -16.24
C ILE A 107 12.11 24.24 -16.50
N GLU A 108 13.35 23.77 -16.45
CA GLU A 108 14.55 24.52 -16.81
C GLU A 108 15.12 23.99 -18.13
N ARG A 109 15.42 24.89 -19.06
CA ARG A 109 16.07 24.50 -20.32
C ARG A 109 17.57 24.39 -20.09
N LEU A 110 18.12 23.20 -20.29
CA LEU A 110 19.56 22.96 -20.19
C LEU A 110 20.26 23.30 -21.51
N ASP A 111 19.68 22.85 -22.63
CA ASP A 111 20.16 23.16 -23.98
C ASP A 111 19.02 23.12 -25.01
N ASN A 112 19.32 23.04 -26.31
CA ASN A 112 18.30 22.98 -27.37
C ASN A 112 17.53 21.66 -27.46
N THR A 113 17.98 20.64 -26.74
CA THR A 113 17.51 19.26 -26.79
C THR A 113 17.16 18.71 -25.41
N LYS A 114 17.59 19.34 -24.32
CA LYS A 114 17.40 18.87 -22.95
C LYS A 114 16.70 19.88 -22.07
N VAL A 115 15.76 19.37 -21.29
CA VAL A 115 15.15 20.10 -20.18
C VAL A 115 15.37 19.34 -18.88
N LYS A 116 15.51 20.08 -17.80
CA LYS A 116 15.45 19.57 -16.44
C LYS A 116 14.07 19.90 -15.89
N GLU A 117 13.34 18.86 -15.53
CA GLU A 117 12.02 18.98 -14.91
C GLU A 117 12.21 18.76 -13.41
N ASN A 118 11.70 19.70 -12.61
CA ASN A 118 11.72 19.60 -11.15
C ASN A 118 10.30 19.19 -10.72
N TYR A 119 10.21 18.11 -9.95
CA TYR A 119 8.97 17.52 -9.50
C TYR A 119 8.91 17.45 -7.98
N VAL A 120 7.70 17.36 -7.48
CA VAL A 120 7.39 16.85 -6.15
C VAL A 120 6.49 15.65 -6.32
N ALA A 121 6.82 14.51 -5.72
CA ALA A 121 5.92 13.36 -5.65
C ALA A 121 5.51 13.08 -4.20
N LYS A 122 4.25 12.69 -4.03
CA LYS A 122 3.67 12.26 -2.76
C LYS A 122 3.36 10.78 -2.84
N PHE A 123 4.07 9.97 -2.06
CA PHE A 123 3.94 8.52 -1.99
C PHE A 123 3.23 8.11 -0.72
N TYR A 124 2.18 7.31 -0.83
CA TYR A 124 1.43 6.78 0.31
C TYR A 124 1.95 5.37 0.67
N ALA A 125 1.88 4.99 1.96
CA ALA A 125 2.37 3.69 2.44
C ALA A 125 1.55 2.49 1.93
N GLY A 126 0.32 2.73 1.47
CA GLY A 126 -0.58 1.72 0.90
C GLY A 126 -1.06 2.07 -0.51
N THR A 127 -1.95 1.22 -1.04
CA THR A 127 -2.64 1.46 -2.31
C THR A 127 -3.82 2.38 -2.05
N THR A 128 -3.69 3.64 -2.48
CA THR A 128 -4.61 4.76 -2.21
C THR A 128 -5.54 5.05 -3.40
N PHE A 129 -5.12 4.64 -4.59
CA PHE A 129 -5.79 4.93 -5.84
C PHE A 129 -5.93 3.68 -6.72
N TYR A 130 -7.00 3.65 -7.50
CA TYR A 130 -7.29 2.63 -8.50
C TYR A 130 -7.64 3.32 -9.82
N GLN A 131 -7.07 2.85 -10.93
CA GLN A 131 -7.42 3.34 -12.27
C GLN A 131 -8.41 2.37 -12.92
N SER A 132 -9.57 2.87 -13.33
CA SER A 132 -10.56 2.07 -14.07
C SER A 132 -10.14 1.83 -15.53
N GLU A 133 -10.84 0.93 -16.21
CA GLU A 133 -10.65 0.67 -17.65
C GLU A 133 -10.82 1.93 -18.53
N ASP A 134 -11.64 2.89 -18.07
CA ASP A 134 -11.86 4.18 -18.73
C ASP A 134 -10.78 5.23 -18.40
N ASN A 135 -9.68 4.83 -17.75
CA ASN A 135 -8.57 5.68 -17.29
C ASN A 135 -8.94 6.72 -16.20
N ASN A 136 -10.11 6.60 -15.57
CA ASN A 136 -10.50 7.44 -14.44
C ASN A 136 -9.91 6.89 -13.15
N TRP A 137 -9.54 7.78 -12.23
CA TRP A 137 -8.93 7.41 -10.95
C TRP A 137 -9.96 7.47 -9.82
N PHE A 138 -9.99 6.44 -8.99
CA PHE A 138 -10.87 6.31 -7.83
C PHE A 138 -10.05 6.10 -6.57
N TYR A 139 -10.58 6.55 -5.43
CA TYR A 139 -10.00 6.21 -4.13
C TYR A 139 -10.21 4.73 -3.86
N THR A 140 -9.28 4.12 -3.15
CA THR A 140 -9.43 2.76 -2.62
C THR A 140 -9.73 2.77 -1.13
N GLU A 141 -10.35 1.69 -0.66
CA GLU A 141 -10.59 1.42 0.76
C GLU A 141 -10.31 -0.07 1.05
N THR A 142 -10.11 -0.37 2.33
CA THR A 142 -9.86 -1.73 2.83
C THR A 142 -11.07 -2.24 3.60
N ALA A 143 -11.43 -3.51 3.38
CA ALA A 143 -12.46 -4.19 4.14
C ALA A 143 -12.08 -5.65 4.41
N THR A 144 -12.81 -6.28 5.33
CA THR A 144 -12.63 -7.70 5.69
C THR A 144 -13.93 -8.46 5.53
N THR A 145 -13.83 -9.74 5.18
CA THR A 145 -14.95 -10.69 5.19
C THR A 145 -14.41 -12.11 5.47
N THR A 146 -15.28 -13.11 5.59
CA THR A 146 -14.81 -14.50 5.67
C THR A 146 -14.42 -15.04 4.29
N LYS A 147 -13.52 -16.02 4.25
CA LYS A 147 -13.04 -16.62 3.00
C LYS A 147 -14.15 -17.19 2.14
N THR A 148 -15.11 -17.92 2.71
CA THR A 148 -16.27 -18.46 2.00
C THR A 148 -17.11 -17.34 1.41
N ALA A 149 -17.40 -16.29 2.18
CA ALA A 149 -18.17 -15.16 1.68
C ALA A 149 -17.46 -14.43 0.54
N PHE A 150 -16.13 -14.24 0.65
CA PHE A 150 -15.33 -13.64 -0.41
C PHE A 150 -15.36 -14.48 -1.70
N LEU A 151 -15.07 -15.78 -1.60
CA LEU A 151 -15.02 -16.69 -2.75
C LEU A 151 -16.39 -16.78 -3.44
N GLN A 152 -17.47 -16.92 -2.69
CA GLN A 152 -18.83 -16.98 -3.27
C GLN A 152 -19.19 -15.72 -4.08
N GLN A 153 -18.74 -14.54 -3.62
CA GLN A 153 -19.03 -13.26 -4.27
C GLN A 153 -18.06 -12.92 -5.41
N THR A 154 -16.87 -13.51 -5.43
CA THR A 154 -15.84 -13.28 -6.45
C THR A 154 -15.78 -14.35 -7.53
N GLU A 155 -16.41 -15.52 -7.30
CA GLU A 155 -16.53 -16.60 -8.28
C GLU A 155 -17.05 -16.10 -9.64
N ASN A 156 -16.51 -16.70 -10.71
CA ASN A 156 -16.88 -16.36 -12.08
C ASN A 156 -18.35 -16.68 -12.34
N THR A 157 -19.08 -15.70 -12.88
CA THR A 157 -20.47 -15.87 -13.26
C THR A 157 -20.57 -16.57 -14.62
N LEU A 158 -21.77 -17.01 -15.00
CA LEU A 158 -22.04 -17.49 -16.36
C LEU A 158 -21.59 -16.47 -17.42
N ALA A 159 -21.79 -15.17 -17.16
CA ALA A 159 -21.38 -14.11 -18.09
C ALA A 159 -19.86 -14.07 -18.28
N ASP A 160 -19.08 -14.31 -17.23
CA ASP A 160 -17.62 -14.33 -17.28
C ASP A 160 -17.11 -15.57 -18.03
N HIS A 161 -17.74 -16.73 -17.79
CA HIS A 161 -17.46 -17.95 -18.55
C HIS A 161 -17.79 -17.78 -20.03
N LEU A 162 -18.89 -17.11 -20.39
CA LEU A 162 -19.24 -16.83 -21.78
C LEU A 162 -18.27 -15.81 -22.42
N LYS A 163 -17.89 -14.75 -21.72
CA LYS A 163 -16.90 -13.78 -22.20
C LYS A 163 -15.55 -14.43 -22.52
N SER A 164 -15.11 -15.42 -21.72
CA SER A 164 -13.85 -16.13 -21.99
C SER A 164 -13.90 -17.02 -23.25
N LEU A 165 -15.07 -17.52 -23.65
CA LEU A 165 -15.24 -18.33 -24.87
C LEU A 165 -15.18 -17.50 -26.17
N PHE A 166 -15.49 -16.20 -26.11
CA PHE A 166 -15.55 -15.32 -27.30
C PHE A 166 -14.32 -14.41 -27.46
N GLY A 167 -13.24 -14.65 -26.71
CA GLY A 167 -12.01 -13.88 -26.83
C GLY A 167 -12.18 -12.46 -26.32
N GLN A 168 -12.17 -12.31 -25.00
CA GLN A 168 -11.83 -11.06 -24.33
C GLN A 168 -10.44 -11.19 -23.71
N PRO A 169 -9.74 -10.06 -23.47
CA PRO A 169 -8.46 -10.09 -22.78
C PRO A 169 -8.67 -10.87 -21.50
N VAL A 170 -7.86 -11.90 -21.29
CA VAL A 170 -7.76 -12.54 -19.99
C VAL A 170 -7.48 -11.39 -19.03
N PHE A 171 -8.44 -11.02 -18.19
CA PHE A 171 -8.10 -10.35 -16.94
C PHE A 171 -7.08 -11.30 -16.35
N ALA A 172 -5.82 -10.89 -16.35
CA ALA A 172 -4.86 -11.62 -15.60
C ALA A 172 -5.47 -11.65 -14.21
N GLY A 173 -5.87 -12.84 -13.76
CA GLY A 173 -5.75 -13.20 -12.36
C GLY A 173 -4.26 -13.18 -12.06
N THR A 174 -3.62 -12.03 -12.25
CA THR A 174 -2.51 -11.69 -11.41
C THR A 174 -3.15 -11.68 -10.04
N ASN A 175 -2.83 -12.70 -9.26
CA ASN A 175 -2.44 -12.46 -7.87
C ASN A 175 -1.30 -11.44 -7.86
N THR A 176 -1.52 -10.24 -8.41
CA THR A 176 -0.88 -9.02 -7.98
C THR A 176 -1.59 -8.75 -6.67
N THR A 177 -1.20 -9.50 -5.65
CA THR A 177 -1.10 -8.98 -4.31
C THR A 177 -0.27 -7.70 -4.43
N TYR A 178 -0.93 -6.59 -4.79
CA TYR A 178 -0.65 -5.35 -4.12
C TYR A 178 -1.15 -5.57 -2.70
N SER A 179 -0.36 -6.28 -1.91
CA SER A 179 -0.53 -6.32 -0.47
C SER A 179 -0.20 -4.91 0.01
N GLY A 180 -1.18 -4.02 -0.10
CA GLY A 180 -1.26 -2.88 0.79
C GLY A 180 -1.60 -3.47 2.15
N VAL A 181 -0.63 -3.36 3.06
CA VAL A 181 -0.72 -3.17 4.52
C VAL A 181 0.69 -3.26 5.11
N GLY A 182 1.71 -2.83 4.33
CA GLY A 182 3.12 -2.97 4.72
C GLY A 182 3.51 -2.11 5.91
N ASP A 183 2.68 -1.11 6.23
CA ASP A 183 2.79 -0.34 7.43
C ASP A 183 2.14 -1.02 8.63
N GLY A 184 2.78 -0.85 9.78
CA GLY A 184 2.41 -1.57 10.98
C GLY A 184 3.30 -1.19 12.15
N ASN A 185 2.97 -1.69 13.32
CA ASN A 185 3.90 -1.68 14.45
C ASN A 185 4.14 -3.08 15.00
N ILE A 186 5.36 -3.31 15.44
CA ILE A 186 5.79 -4.57 16.06
C ILE A 186 6.12 -4.30 17.52
N ASN A 187 5.71 -5.20 18.40
CA ASN A 187 5.84 -4.99 19.84
C ASN A 187 6.61 -6.10 20.57
N ASN A 188 7.33 -5.70 21.60
CA ASN A 188 7.88 -6.63 22.58
C ASN A 188 7.57 -6.15 23.99
N ASN A 189 7.42 -7.08 24.92
CA ASN A 189 7.19 -6.80 26.32
C ASN A 189 7.87 -7.80 27.27
N ASN A 190 8.47 -7.28 28.33
CA ASN A 190 9.16 -8.08 29.32
C ASN A 190 9.20 -7.37 30.68
N ALA A 191 9.41 -8.10 31.78
CA ALA A 191 9.66 -7.50 33.09
C ALA A 191 11.04 -6.82 33.18
N SER A 192 11.95 -7.13 32.27
CA SER A 192 13.28 -6.54 32.15
C SER A 192 13.37 -5.70 30.88
N TRP A 193 13.71 -4.41 31.03
CA TRP A 193 13.86 -3.49 29.90
C TRP A 193 14.84 -4.02 28.84
N PRO A 194 16.09 -4.41 29.18
CA PRO A 194 17.02 -4.95 28.19
C PRO A 194 16.47 -6.17 27.44
N ILE A 195 15.70 -7.03 28.10
CA ILE A 195 15.14 -8.21 27.43
C ILE A 195 14.03 -7.80 26.44
N ALA A 196 13.18 -6.83 26.79
CA ALA A 196 12.18 -6.31 25.85
C ALA A 196 12.84 -5.57 24.68
N HIS A 197 13.81 -4.69 24.98
CA HIS A 197 14.49 -3.83 24.02
C HIS A 197 15.39 -4.59 23.04
N ASP A 198 16.18 -5.56 23.53
CA ASP A 198 17.17 -6.33 22.76
C ASP A 198 16.59 -7.61 22.16
N ALA A 199 15.28 -7.83 22.27
CA ALA A 199 14.64 -8.99 21.66
C ALA A 199 14.85 -8.99 20.15
N GLN A 200 15.00 -10.19 19.56
CA GLN A 200 15.08 -10.37 18.11
C GLN A 200 13.71 -10.71 17.51
N VAL A 201 12.83 -11.31 18.32
CA VAL A 201 11.49 -11.75 17.93
C VAL A 201 10.47 -11.04 18.80
N SER A 202 9.39 -10.58 18.19
CA SER A 202 8.31 -9.86 18.84
C SER A 202 7.38 -10.77 19.65
N ASN A 203 6.49 -10.15 20.44
CA ASN A 203 5.34 -10.85 21.02
C ASN A 203 4.06 -10.69 20.18
N GLY A 204 4.10 -9.88 19.13
CA GLY A 204 2.99 -9.58 18.23
C GLY A 204 3.32 -8.44 17.26
N PHE A 205 2.37 -8.16 16.38
CA PHE A 205 2.39 -7.01 15.47
C PHE A 205 0.96 -6.59 15.14
N VAL A 206 0.82 -5.37 14.61
CA VAL A 206 -0.45 -4.75 14.23
C VAL A 206 -0.30 -4.11 12.85
N THR A 207 -1.23 -4.41 11.93
CA THR A 207 -1.34 -3.85 10.57
C THR A 207 -2.79 -3.39 10.31
N ASN A 208 -3.32 -2.59 11.24
CA ASN A 208 -4.69 -2.08 11.20
C ASN A 208 -4.66 -0.56 11.07
N ASN A 209 -5.85 0.08 11.12
CA ASN A 209 -6.05 1.52 10.94
C ASN A 209 -5.17 2.44 11.81
N SER A 210 -4.53 1.94 12.87
CA SER A 210 -3.69 2.76 13.76
C SER A 210 -2.41 2.05 14.20
N LEU A 211 -1.32 2.80 14.23
CA LEU A 211 -0.03 2.33 14.71
C LEU A 211 0.34 3.02 16.02
N ILE A 212 1.06 2.31 16.88
CA ILE A 212 1.64 2.87 18.10
C ILE A 212 3.16 2.87 18.04
N ILE A 213 3.76 3.98 18.44
CA ILE A 213 5.20 4.14 18.68
C ILE A 213 5.34 4.47 20.15
N SER A 214 6.03 3.63 20.93
CA SER A 214 6.07 3.86 22.38
C SER A 214 7.18 3.13 23.11
N SER A 215 7.54 3.69 24.26
CA SER A 215 8.18 3.00 25.38
C SER A 215 7.32 3.20 26.63
N VAL A 216 6.94 2.10 27.28
CA VAL A 216 6.02 2.12 28.44
C VAL A 216 6.53 1.19 29.51
N GLN A 217 6.44 1.61 30.77
CA GLN A 217 6.49 0.73 31.94
C GLN A 217 5.11 0.72 32.61
N TYR A 218 4.41 -0.41 32.55
CA TYR A 218 3.13 -0.56 33.25
C TYR A 218 3.31 -0.63 34.77
N SER A 219 2.24 -0.36 35.52
CA SER A 219 2.21 -0.51 36.98
C SER A 219 2.56 -1.92 37.49
N SER A 220 2.47 -2.93 36.61
CA SER A 220 2.93 -4.30 36.86
C SER A 220 4.45 -4.48 36.83
N GLY A 221 5.21 -3.45 36.45
CA GLY A 221 6.65 -3.49 36.23
C GLY A 221 7.07 -4.08 34.87
N ARG A 222 6.11 -4.37 33.97
CA ARG A 222 6.41 -4.82 32.60
C ARG A 222 6.68 -3.63 31.69
N TYR A 223 7.76 -3.73 30.93
CA TYR A 223 8.09 -2.83 29.84
C TYR A 223 7.42 -3.28 28.55
N HIS A 224 6.99 -2.33 27.73
CA HIS A 224 6.41 -2.56 26.43
C HIS A 224 6.96 -1.54 25.43
N ILE A 225 7.51 -2.03 24.33
CA ILE A 225 8.15 -1.21 23.29
C ILE A 225 7.44 -1.51 21.98
N ASN A 226 7.00 -0.45 21.28
CA ASN A 226 6.38 -0.53 19.96
C ASN A 226 7.21 0.25 18.96
N ARG A 227 7.56 -0.39 17.83
CA ARG A 227 8.31 0.20 16.72
C ARG A 227 7.45 0.19 15.46
N ALA A 228 7.33 1.32 14.77
CA ALA A 228 6.53 1.39 13.55
C ALA A 228 7.38 1.21 12.29
N PHE A 229 6.80 0.58 11.28
CA PHE A 229 7.35 0.34 9.96
C PHE A 229 6.45 1.02 8.93
N LEU A 230 7.04 1.74 7.98
CA LEU A 230 6.36 2.53 6.96
C LEU A 230 7.10 2.34 5.62
N PRO A 231 6.80 1.26 4.87
CA PRO A 231 7.32 1.08 3.52
C PRO A 231 6.52 1.94 2.52
N PHE A 232 7.22 2.62 1.63
CA PHE A 232 6.63 3.41 0.54
C PHE A 232 7.08 2.85 -0.80
N TYR A 233 6.15 2.45 -1.67
CA TYR A 233 6.49 1.98 -3.01
C TYR A 233 6.87 3.16 -3.90
N THR A 234 8.16 3.38 -4.11
CA THR A 234 8.73 4.55 -4.79
C THR A 234 9.22 4.26 -6.21
N ASP A 235 8.85 3.10 -6.77
CA ASP A 235 9.26 2.59 -8.08
C ASP A 235 8.88 3.49 -9.28
N SER A 236 7.97 4.45 -9.08
CA SER A 236 7.65 5.46 -10.10
C SER A 236 8.71 6.57 -10.21
N LEU A 237 9.72 6.58 -9.34
CA LEU A 237 10.90 7.40 -9.50
C LEU A 237 11.84 6.72 -10.51
N ASP A 238 11.85 7.19 -11.77
CA ASP A 238 12.80 6.65 -12.77
C ASP A 238 14.24 6.58 -12.22
N ASP A 239 15.02 5.55 -12.59
CA ASP A 239 16.40 5.33 -12.09
C ASP A 239 17.32 6.56 -12.16
N ASN A 240 17.09 7.39 -13.18
CA ASN A 240 17.91 8.55 -13.52
C ASN A 240 17.51 9.82 -12.77
N VAL A 241 16.49 9.79 -11.90
CA VAL A 241 16.14 10.97 -11.11
C VAL A 241 17.20 11.28 -10.06
N ILE A 242 17.31 12.57 -9.72
CA ILE A 242 18.12 13.04 -8.61
C ILE A 242 17.16 13.53 -7.52
N VAL A 243 17.12 12.83 -6.39
CA VAL A 243 16.36 13.25 -5.20
C VAL A 243 17.10 14.42 -4.54
N THR A 244 16.39 15.51 -4.29
CA THR A 244 16.96 16.74 -3.71
C THR A 244 16.55 16.95 -2.25
N SER A 245 15.34 16.51 -1.88
CA SER A 245 14.83 16.55 -0.51
C SER A 245 13.69 15.55 -0.36
N ALA A 246 13.46 15.10 0.87
CA ALA A 246 12.31 14.27 1.19
C ALA A 246 11.79 14.57 2.60
N SER A 247 10.49 14.33 2.82
CA SER A 247 9.88 14.45 4.15
C SER A 247 8.88 13.34 4.41
N LEU A 248 8.98 12.74 5.59
CA LEU A 248 7.99 11.79 6.10
C LEU A 248 6.88 12.55 6.81
N ASN A 249 5.63 12.22 6.51
CA ASN A 249 4.44 12.87 7.05
C ASN A 249 3.49 11.81 7.57
N PHE A 250 2.95 12.00 8.77
CA PHE A 250 1.95 11.11 9.35
C PHE A 250 1.00 11.86 10.26
N TYR A 251 -0.24 11.40 10.37
CA TYR A 251 -1.27 12.04 11.18
C TYR A 251 -1.28 11.46 12.59
N VAL A 252 -1.09 12.31 13.60
CA VAL A 252 -1.15 11.90 15.02
C VAL A 252 -2.55 12.16 15.54
N PHE A 253 -3.20 11.15 16.14
CA PHE A 253 -4.53 11.31 16.74
C PHE A 253 -4.53 11.15 18.27
N SER A 254 -3.43 10.67 18.86
CA SER A 254 -3.25 10.64 20.31
C SER A 254 -1.77 10.63 20.69
N LYS A 255 -1.45 11.14 21.88
CA LYS A 255 -0.11 11.06 22.48
C LYS A 255 -0.18 10.96 24.00
N ILE A 256 0.83 10.34 24.61
CA ILE A 256 1.05 10.25 26.06
C ILE A 256 2.52 10.55 26.31
N ASN A 257 2.80 11.33 27.36
CA ASN A 257 4.16 11.65 27.76
C ASN A 257 4.24 11.76 29.29
N PHE A 258 4.35 10.62 29.97
CA PHE A 258 4.39 10.55 31.43
C PHE A 258 5.81 10.44 31.97
N ASP A 259 6.81 10.11 31.15
CA ASP A 259 8.22 10.10 31.53
C ASP A 259 8.98 11.11 30.67
N ASN A 260 8.81 12.39 31.01
CA ASN A 260 9.35 13.52 30.28
C ASN A 260 10.72 13.91 30.86
N ASP A 261 11.75 13.19 30.42
CA ASP A 261 13.12 13.27 30.93
C ASP A 261 14.15 13.69 29.88
N GLY A 262 13.70 14.01 28.65
CA GLY A 262 14.54 14.38 27.52
C GLY A 262 14.78 13.24 26.52
N ASP A 263 14.43 12.00 26.87
CA ASP A 263 14.38 10.87 25.93
C ASP A 263 12.97 10.65 25.35
N ASP A 264 12.00 11.48 25.72
CA ASP A 264 10.62 11.51 25.22
C ASP A 264 10.49 12.21 23.85
N PHE A 265 11.23 11.70 22.86
CA PHE A 265 11.16 12.19 21.48
C PHE A 265 10.78 11.08 20.48
N ILE A 266 10.36 11.50 19.29
CA ILE A 266 10.15 10.65 18.12
C ILE A 266 11.21 10.93 17.07
N THR A 267 11.72 9.88 16.43
CA THR A 267 12.69 9.96 15.34
C THR A 267 12.39 8.98 14.20
N VAL A 268 13.12 9.13 13.09
CA VAL A 268 13.00 8.30 11.88
C VAL A 268 14.27 7.47 11.70
N VAL A 269 14.09 6.18 11.41
CA VAL A 269 15.18 5.23 11.16
C VAL A 269 14.94 4.51 9.83
N GLN A 270 15.97 3.87 9.28
CA GLN A 270 15.81 2.94 8.16
C GLN A 270 15.41 1.57 8.70
N THR A 271 14.53 0.87 7.99
CA THR A 271 14.13 -0.49 8.36
C THR A 271 14.66 -1.51 7.34
N SER A 272 14.80 -2.76 7.76
CA SER A 272 15.38 -3.86 6.98
C SER A 272 14.49 -5.11 6.92
N GLN A 273 13.20 -4.97 7.26
CA GLN A 273 12.23 -6.07 7.24
C GLN A 273 12.24 -6.79 5.89
N ALA A 274 12.06 -8.12 5.92
CA ALA A 274 12.20 -8.94 4.72
C ALA A 274 11.08 -8.67 3.70
N SER A 275 9.85 -8.52 4.19
CA SER A 275 8.67 -8.22 3.37
C SER A 275 8.26 -6.76 3.50
N ASN A 276 7.87 -6.13 2.40
CA ASN A 276 7.38 -4.74 2.40
C ASN A 276 5.87 -4.64 2.57
N THR A 277 5.22 -5.77 2.78
CA THR A 277 3.77 -5.89 2.63
C THR A 277 3.13 -6.79 3.67
N THR A 278 3.95 -7.41 4.51
CA THR A 278 3.52 -8.24 5.64
C THR A 278 4.61 -8.15 6.69
N LEU A 279 4.24 -7.88 7.93
CA LEU A 279 5.16 -7.97 9.06
C LEU A 279 5.11 -9.38 9.64
N VAL A 280 6.27 -9.87 10.09
CA VAL A 280 6.38 -11.11 10.86
C VAL A 280 7.02 -10.85 12.22
N LEU A 281 6.95 -11.84 13.12
CA LEU A 281 7.48 -11.67 14.48
C LEU A 281 8.99 -11.40 14.49
N GLU A 282 9.72 -11.94 13.52
CA GLU A 282 11.16 -11.79 13.33
C GLU A 282 11.58 -10.39 12.85
N ASP A 283 10.65 -9.50 12.51
CA ASP A 283 10.98 -8.17 12.04
C ASP A 283 11.26 -7.17 13.20
N TYR A 284 11.11 -7.54 14.47
CA TYR A 284 11.20 -6.60 15.60
C TYR A 284 12.53 -5.85 15.70
N ASP A 285 13.65 -6.53 15.45
CA ASP A 285 15.00 -5.94 15.44
C ASP A 285 15.38 -5.36 14.06
N GLN A 286 14.47 -5.39 13.09
CA GLN A 286 14.67 -4.84 11.74
C GLN A 286 14.25 -3.36 11.62
N CYS A 287 14.14 -2.64 12.73
CA CYS A 287 13.82 -1.22 12.79
C CYS A 287 15.06 -0.36 13.11
N GLY A 288 16.09 -0.49 12.27
CA GLY A 288 17.42 0.06 12.51
C GLY A 288 18.20 -0.72 13.58
N ALA A 289 19.42 -0.29 13.88
CA ALA A 289 20.20 -0.91 14.93
C ALA A 289 19.46 -0.88 16.28
N ILE A 290 19.58 -1.95 17.06
CA ILE A 290 18.86 -2.11 18.34
C ILE A 290 19.06 -0.89 19.26
N SER A 291 20.30 -0.46 19.47
CA SER A 291 20.63 0.77 20.20
C SER A 291 21.32 1.79 19.30
N ASN A 292 21.01 3.07 19.50
CA ASN A 292 21.56 4.19 18.75
C ASN A 292 21.54 3.96 17.23
N PRO A 293 20.37 3.64 16.63
CA PRO A 293 20.23 3.53 15.19
C PRO A 293 20.68 4.82 14.50
N ILE A 294 21.18 4.69 13.27
CA ILE A 294 21.39 5.86 12.40
C ILE A 294 20.02 6.48 12.14
N GLU A 295 19.89 7.77 12.43
CA GLU A 295 18.65 8.52 12.26
C GLU A 295 18.62 9.25 10.92
N GLY A 296 17.44 9.23 10.29
CA GLY A 296 17.18 9.89 9.02
C GLY A 296 16.87 11.37 9.16
N VAL A 297 17.01 11.90 10.38
CA VAL A 297 16.75 13.30 10.76
C VAL A 297 17.91 13.81 11.61
N ASP A 298 18.12 15.11 11.61
CA ASP A 298 19.12 15.71 12.50
C ASP A 298 18.65 15.59 13.96
N ILE A 299 19.58 15.43 14.90
CA ILE A 299 19.26 15.29 16.34
C ILE A 299 18.41 16.48 16.83
N GLY A 300 18.73 17.70 16.38
CA GLY A 300 17.95 18.90 16.71
C GLY A 300 16.60 19.01 15.99
N SER A 301 16.25 18.04 15.14
CA SER A 301 14.96 17.93 14.43
C SER A 301 14.15 16.69 14.85
N ARG A 302 14.63 15.94 15.85
CA ARG A 302 13.76 15.01 16.61
C ARG A 302 12.58 15.79 17.16
N LYS A 303 11.40 15.17 17.21
CA LYS A 303 10.21 15.82 17.76
C LYS A 303 10.00 15.41 19.19
N ASP A 304 10.10 16.36 20.10
CA ASP A 304 9.67 16.18 21.49
C ASP A 304 8.16 15.85 21.53
N ILE A 305 7.78 14.83 22.30
CA ILE A 305 6.40 14.37 22.34
C ILE A 305 5.50 15.46 22.94
N SER A 306 5.96 16.23 23.93
CA SER A 306 5.15 17.29 24.55
C SER A 306 4.90 18.48 23.65
N SER A 307 5.97 19.01 23.06
CA SER A 307 5.99 20.35 22.47
C SER A 307 5.95 20.37 20.95
N ASP A 308 6.51 19.36 20.27
CA ASP A 308 6.62 19.36 18.80
C ASP A 308 5.57 18.48 18.12
N ILE A 309 5.11 17.41 18.78
CA ILE A 309 4.07 16.53 18.25
C ILE A 309 2.69 17.18 18.43
N VAL A 310 2.00 17.46 17.32
CA VAL A 310 0.66 18.05 17.33
C VAL A 310 -0.40 16.97 17.07
N VAL A 311 -1.33 16.81 18.00
CA VAL A 311 -2.47 15.88 17.87
C VAL A 311 -3.52 16.46 16.95
N ASN A 312 -4.25 15.60 16.24
CA ASN A 312 -5.21 15.93 15.20
C ASN A 312 -4.61 16.73 14.03
N SER A 313 -3.35 16.41 13.71
CA SER A 313 -2.61 17.06 12.63
C SER A 313 -1.61 16.10 11.99
N LEU A 314 -1.27 16.40 10.73
CA LEU A 314 -0.05 15.89 10.11
C LEU A 314 1.17 16.47 10.83
N ASN A 315 2.13 15.59 11.10
CA ASN A 315 3.44 15.90 11.64
C ASN A 315 4.49 15.54 10.59
N THR A 316 5.42 16.45 10.32
CA THR A 316 6.42 16.30 9.27
C THR A 316 7.82 16.18 9.84
N PHE A 317 8.56 15.19 9.36
CA PHE A 317 10.00 15.05 9.55
C PHE A 317 10.70 15.29 8.21
N ASN A 318 11.47 16.37 8.12
CA ASN A 318 12.35 16.59 6.98
C ASN A 318 13.55 15.65 7.11
N LEU A 319 13.78 14.83 6.08
CA LEU A 319 14.89 13.90 6.10
C LEU A 319 16.22 14.67 5.89
N ASN A 320 17.22 14.31 6.67
CA ASN A 320 18.59 14.79 6.47
C ASN A 320 19.26 14.06 5.28
N ALA A 321 20.53 14.36 5.01
CA ALA A 321 21.26 13.73 3.92
C ALA A 321 21.28 12.19 4.00
N THR A 322 21.38 11.64 5.22
CA THR A 322 21.33 10.20 5.46
C THR A 322 19.96 9.63 5.13
N GLY A 323 18.88 10.25 5.64
CA GLY A 323 17.51 9.83 5.33
C GLY A 323 17.17 9.93 3.84
N VAL A 324 17.65 10.98 3.15
CA VAL A 324 17.52 11.12 1.69
C VAL A 324 18.26 10.01 0.94
N SER A 325 19.38 9.51 1.45
CA SER A 325 20.10 8.38 0.84
C SER A 325 19.36 7.04 0.94
N TRP A 326 18.35 6.94 1.82
CA TRP A 326 17.50 5.74 1.97
C TRP A 326 16.36 5.67 0.95
N ILE A 327 16.11 6.75 0.22
CA ILE A 327 15.08 6.79 -0.82
C ILE A 327 15.46 5.84 -1.95
N ALA A 328 14.69 4.77 -2.08
CA ALA A 328 14.83 3.83 -3.18
C ALA A 328 14.23 4.43 -4.45
N LYS A 329 14.98 4.41 -5.56
CA LYS A 329 14.44 4.81 -6.87
C LYS A 329 13.60 3.68 -7.49
N THR A 330 13.98 2.43 -7.21
CA THR A 330 13.23 1.23 -7.59
C THR A 330 12.73 0.51 -6.35
N GLY A 331 11.51 -0.03 -6.40
CA GLY A 331 10.91 -0.78 -5.31
C GLY A 331 10.48 0.09 -4.13
N TYR A 332 10.84 -0.32 -2.91
CA TYR A 332 10.33 0.29 -1.67
C TYR A 332 11.39 1.11 -0.94
N THR A 333 11.05 2.34 -0.61
CA THR A 333 11.71 3.12 0.44
C THR A 333 11.21 2.66 1.79
N LYS A 334 12.08 2.14 2.66
CA LYS A 334 11.69 1.56 3.96
C LYS A 334 12.10 2.46 5.12
N LEU A 335 11.12 3.08 5.77
CA LEU A 335 11.32 3.94 6.93
C LEU A 335 10.65 3.34 8.16
N GLY A 336 11.17 3.65 9.34
CA GLY A 336 10.58 3.28 10.62
C GLY A 336 10.57 4.47 11.57
N ILE A 337 9.73 4.35 12.60
CA ILE A 337 9.59 5.38 13.63
C ILE A 337 9.82 4.73 14.99
N ARG A 338 10.68 5.35 15.81
CA ARG A 338 11.01 4.90 17.16
C ARG A 338 10.89 6.05 18.16
N GLU A 339 10.56 5.68 19.38
CA GLU A 339 10.55 6.58 20.53
C GLU A 339 11.96 6.61 21.17
N GLY A 340 12.31 7.72 21.81
CA GLY A 340 13.69 8.04 22.18
C GLY A 340 14.29 7.16 23.27
N HIS A 341 13.52 6.69 24.24
CA HIS A 341 13.97 5.70 25.24
C HIS A 341 14.42 4.40 24.55
N ASP A 342 13.63 3.94 23.57
CA ASP A 342 13.96 2.79 22.72
C ASP A 342 15.20 3.08 21.83
N VAL A 343 15.36 4.30 21.30
CA VAL A 343 16.55 4.68 20.52
C VAL A 343 17.82 4.70 21.37
N LYS A 344 17.73 5.23 22.59
CA LYS A 344 18.86 5.46 23.50
C LYS A 344 19.19 4.26 24.39
N ASN A 345 18.33 3.25 24.42
CA ASN A 345 18.38 2.16 25.39
C ASN A 345 18.38 2.70 26.84
N SER A 346 17.52 3.67 27.10
CA SER A 346 17.23 4.21 28.43
C SER A 346 15.85 3.73 28.84
N ALA A 347 15.75 3.04 29.97
CA ALA A 347 14.46 2.53 30.42
C ALA A 347 13.58 3.68 30.91
N VAL A 348 12.29 3.61 30.62
CA VAL A 348 11.27 4.42 31.29
C VAL A 348 11.30 4.10 32.79
N VAL A 349 11.60 5.08 33.64
CA VAL A 349 11.88 4.90 35.08
C VAL A 349 10.71 5.30 35.97
N THR A 350 9.74 6.06 35.45
CA THR A 350 8.58 6.46 36.22
C THR A 350 7.60 5.28 36.36
N ALA A 351 7.12 4.98 37.57
CA ALA A 351 6.12 3.93 37.78
C ALA A 351 4.82 4.30 37.04
N SER A 352 4.40 3.48 36.07
CA SER A 352 3.34 3.83 35.09
C SER A 352 3.76 4.92 34.09
N GLY A 353 5.06 5.08 33.84
CA GLY A 353 5.63 5.92 32.81
C GLY A 353 5.24 5.38 31.44
N ALA A 354 4.77 6.26 30.57
CA ALA A 354 4.33 5.92 29.24
C ALA A 354 4.63 7.09 28.32
N ASN A 355 5.45 6.84 27.31
CA ASN A 355 5.70 7.76 26.22
C ASN A 355 5.20 7.09 24.96
N SER A 356 4.18 7.66 24.33
CA SER A 356 3.55 7.06 23.16
C SER A 356 3.00 8.09 22.20
N VAL A 357 3.09 7.79 20.91
CA VAL A 357 2.42 8.51 19.84
C VAL A 357 1.61 7.50 19.04
N LEU A 358 0.33 7.79 18.82
CA LEU A 358 -0.55 6.98 17.99
C LEU A 358 -0.85 7.72 16.68
N ILE A 359 -0.65 7.01 15.58
CA ILE A 359 -0.80 7.53 14.22
C ILE A 359 -1.80 6.70 13.43
N TYR A 360 -2.46 7.28 12.44
CA TYR A 360 -3.22 6.49 11.47
C TYR A 360 -2.29 5.75 10.51
N ALA A 361 -2.70 4.54 10.12
CA ALA A 361 -2.05 3.72 9.12
C ALA A 361 -2.76 3.83 7.76
N SER A 362 -2.26 3.15 6.73
CA SER A 362 -2.83 3.18 5.38
C SER A 362 -4.21 2.53 5.26
N GLU A 363 -4.64 1.75 6.25
CA GLU A 363 -5.98 1.14 6.33
C GLU A 363 -7.03 2.09 6.93
N GLN A 364 -6.62 3.29 7.37
CA GLN A 364 -7.55 4.31 7.81
C GLN A 364 -8.49 4.71 6.66
N ALA A 365 -9.77 4.87 6.97
CA ALA A 365 -10.77 5.18 5.96
C ALA A 365 -10.53 6.57 5.36
N GLY A 366 -10.34 6.61 4.05
CA GLY A 366 -10.00 7.82 3.30
C GLY A 366 -8.56 8.28 3.55
N THR A 367 -8.06 9.12 2.65
CA THR A 367 -6.60 9.21 2.42
C THR A 367 -5.95 10.48 2.98
N SER A 368 -6.71 11.28 3.71
CA SER A 368 -6.24 12.56 4.26
C SER A 368 -5.39 12.39 5.53
N GLN A 369 -5.45 11.21 6.13
CA GLN A 369 -4.79 10.87 7.40
C GLN A 369 -3.66 9.85 7.24
N ASP A 370 -3.58 9.18 6.08
CA ASP A 370 -2.58 8.18 5.77
C ASP A 370 -1.15 8.73 5.86
N PRO A 371 -0.18 7.92 6.32
CA PRO A 371 1.23 8.24 6.21
C PRO A 371 1.64 8.41 4.74
N TYR A 372 2.43 9.46 4.47
CA TYR A 372 3.00 9.69 3.15
C TYR A 372 4.41 10.25 3.21
N LEU A 373 5.19 9.92 2.18
CA LEU A 373 6.52 10.42 1.91
C LEU A 373 6.46 11.41 0.74
N THR A 374 6.90 12.64 0.98
CA THR A 374 7.08 13.62 -0.09
C THR A 374 8.52 13.62 -0.55
N ILE A 375 8.74 13.65 -1.87
CA ILE A 375 10.06 13.61 -2.50
C ILE A 375 10.14 14.72 -3.54
N ASP A 376 11.01 15.70 -3.34
CA ASP A 376 11.44 16.60 -4.41
C ASP A 376 12.54 15.89 -5.21
N TYR A 377 12.38 15.85 -6.52
CA TYR A 377 13.37 15.26 -7.41
C TYR A 377 13.46 16.01 -8.73
N THR A 378 14.56 15.77 -9.43
CA THR A 378 14.78 16.33 -10.76
C THR A 378 14.99 15.21 -11.77
N SER A 379 14.40 15.37 -12.95
CA SER A 379 14.57 14.46 -14.08
C SER A 379 15.10 15.24 -15.28
N THR A 380 16.03 14.66 -16.03
CA THR A 380 16.53 15.26 -17.27
C THR A 380 15.91 14.55 -18.45
N VAL A 381 15.09 15.27 -19.21
CA VAL A 381 14.38 14.73 -20.37
C VAL A 381 15.01 15.28 -21.64
N THR A 382 15.29 14.40 -22.60
CA THR A 382 15.71 14.79 -23.95
C THR A 382 14.46 15.00 -24.81
N LYS A 383 14.19 16.24 -25.19
CA LYS A 383 13.12 16.57 -26.14
C LYS A 383 13.54 16.16 -27.55
N VAL A 384 12.61 15.55 -28.28
CA VAL A 384 12.78 15.24 -29.70
C VAL A 384 12.98 16.53 -30.49
N LYS A 385 14.08 16.63 -31.23
CA LYS A 385 14.29 17.70 -32.20
C LYS A 385 13.49 17.36 -33.46
N ILE A 386 12.46 18.15 -33.77
CA ILE A 386 11.84 18.13 -35.10
C ILE A 386 12.66 19.08 -35.96
N ASP A 387 13.45 18.52 -36.88
CA ASP A 387 14.18 19.31 -37.88
C ASP A 387 13.60 19.01 -39.25
N GLN A 388 12.97 20.01 -39.87
CA GLN A 388 12.54 20.08 -41.28
C GLN A 388 12.38 18.70 -41.99
N ALA A 389 11.39 17.90 -41.56
CA ALA A 389 10.99 16.56 -42.07
C ALA A 389 11.63 15.30 -41.44
N LYS A 390 12.39 15.39 -40.34
CA LYS A 390 12.88 14.20 -39.61
C LYS A 390 12.50 14.22 -38.13
N VAL A 391 11.95 13.11 -37.67
CA VAL A 391 11.70 12.82 -36.25
C VAL A 391 12.65 11.69 -35.84
N GLN A 392 13.50 11.92 -34.85
CA GLN A 392 14.37 10.89 -34.28
C GLN A 392 13.88 10.54 -32.87
N ILE A 393 13.57 9.26 -32.65
CA ILE A 393 13.19 8.70 -31.34
C ILE A 393 14.08 7.48 -31.10
N ASN A 394 14.82 7.44 -29.98
CA ASN A 394 15.60 6.28 -29.53
C ASN A 394 16.49 5.62 -30.60
N ASN A 395 17.29 6.40 -31.34
CA ASN A 395 18.17 5.95 -32.43
C ASN A 395 17.47 5.31 -33.65
N ALA A 396 16.14 5.33 -33.72
CA ALA A 396 15.38 5.02 -34.93
C ALA A 396 15.01 6.33 -35.65
N THR A 397 15.24 6.36 -36.97
CA THR A 397 14.85 7.51 -37.80
C THR A 397 13.49 7.23 -38.42
N PHE A 398 12.48 8.06 -38.09
CA PHE A 398 11.19 8.04 -38.78
C PHE A 398 11.19 9.17 -39.80
N ASN A 399 11.11 8.80 -41.08
CA ASN A 399 10.94 9.75 -42.17
C ASN A 399 9.44 9.97 -42.37
N ILE A 400 8.99 11.21 -42.22
CA ILE A 400 7.61 11.59 -42.59
C ILE A 400 7.67 11.92 -44.09
N ASN A 401 7.12 11.04 -44.93
CA ASN A 401 7.03 11.26 -46.39
C ASN A 401 5.87 12.18 -46.75
#